data_AF-A0A6A6JA18-F1
#
_entry.id   AF-A0A6A6JA18-F1
#
_cell.length_a   1.000
_cell.length_b   1.000
_cell.length_c   1.000
_cell.angle_alpha   90.00
_cell.angle_beta   90.00
_cell.angle_gamma   90.00
#
_symmetry.space_group_name_H-M   'P 1'
#
loop_
_entity.id
_entity.type
_entity.pdbx_description
1 polymer ?
#
loop_
_entity_poly.entity_id
_entity_poly.type
_entity_poly.pdbx_seq_one_letter_code
_entity_poly.pdbx_strand_id
1 'polypeptide(L)'
;MVQVTFFCDSCEATIPPDRSRLRCLTCADYDLCAECYATQSFSSPHQAHHKYEVYRNGQNVEDVKDKTIPSVSAARSTSPMPPIPKPPGARIWLPRDRRGAGGQQQAPLSRLATAIFEHLDPNETGVLDPSQFCAFVSALGFTAMEFPPLSVAPNGNSSPAQLHNCDAWLANWYRSFALEFTLSTRQFAPPPPVQPVNGRIRMRDELMHALMYPPPPIVQGGMPMLTLPGLRQYLDYQVKLDAANLCGRLTHLLGAVPDLTDPETGNPISASLISAACIPPPAPPPNPAEEQMTRWMMESREQAAINEALRVQRNHAIVNQNTMEMLQNVRGGWRVDAYSNRVYEQGLVEQSAINDALRTQRNHAIVNEAAAQARFNCTGGWTVDSYGNRVYKAGYFG
;
A
#
# COMPACT_ATOMS: atom_id res chain seq x y z
N MET A 1 0.49 -45.57 -7.80
CA MET A 1 0.35 -44.60 -6.69
C MET A 1 -0.90 -43.79 -6.96
N VAL A 2 -1.91 -43.85 -6.09
CA VAL A 2 -3.13 -43.05 -6.23
C VAL A 2 -2.74 -41.61 -5.90
N GLN A 3 -2.79 -40.69 -6.87
CA GLN A 3 -2.58 -39.28 -6.62
C GLN A 3 -3.83 -38.73 -5.92
N VAL A 4 -3.69 -38.28 -4.68
CA VAL A 4 -4.77 -37.62 -3.95
C VAL A 4 -4.86 -36.19 -4.46
N THR A 5 -6.00 -35.83 -5.02
CA THR A 5 -6.33 -34.45 -5.44
C THR A 5 -6.97 -33.71 -4.28
N PHE A 6 -6.52 -32.48 -4.03
CA PHE A 6 -7.07 -31.60 -2.98
C PHE A 6 -7.87 -30.47 -3.62
N PHE A 7 -8.88 -29.98 -2.92
CA PHE A 7 -9.72 -28.86 -3.34
C PHE A 7 -9.66 -27.76 -2.30
N CYS A 8 -9.80 -26.51 -2.72
CA CYS A 8 -9.88 -25.38 -1.81
C CYS A 8 -11.32 -25.21 -1.32
N ASP A 9 -11.58 -25.30 -0.01
CA ASP A 9 -12.94 -25.18 0.57
C ASP A 9 -13.59 -23.79 0.44
N SER A 10 -12.82 -22.79 0.00
CA SER A 10 -13.29 -21.42 -0.22
C SER A 10 -13.73 -21.16 -1.67
N CYS A 11 -12.91 -21.52 -2.66
CA CYS A 11 -13.19 -21.27 -4.08
C CYS A 11 -13.53 -22.53 -4.89
N GLU A 12 -13.55 -23.70 -4.24
CA GLU A 12 -13.83 -25.02 -4.82
C GLU A 12 -12.86 -25.46 -5.93
N ALA A 13 -11.81 -24.68 -6.21
CA ALA A 13 -10.82 -25.01 -7.22
C ALA A 13 -9.88 -26.13 -6.73
N THR A 14 -9.50 -27.02 -7.65
CA THR A 14 -8.45 -28.03 -7.41
C THR A 14 -7.14 -27.33 -7.06
N ILE A 15 -6.44 -27.80 -6.03
CA ILE A 15 -5.11 -27.31 -5.63
C ILE A 15 -4.05 -28.21 -6.29
N PRO A 16 -3.36 -27.75 -7.33
CA PRO A 16 -2.31 -28.53 -7.98
C PRO A 16 -1.16 -28.85 -7.01
N PRO A 17 -0.48 -30.01 -7.13
CA PRO A 17 0.59 -30.40 -6.22
C PRO A 17 1.79 -29.45 -6.20
N ASP A 18 2.01 -28.70 -7.28
CA ASP A 18 3.05 -27.67 -7.42
C ASP A 18 2.70 -26.34 -6.72
N ARG A 19 1.45 -26.16 -6.28
CA ARG A 19 0.99 -25.01 -5.52
C ARG A 19 0.97 -25.30 -4.01
N SER A 20 1.08 -24.24 -3.22
CA SER A 20 0.99 -24.34 -1.76
C SER A 20 -0.45 -24.64 -1.33
N ARG A 21 -0.64 -25.73 -0.59
CA ARG A 21 -1.89 -26.09 0.10
C ARG A 21 -1.77 -25.73 1.58
N LEU A 22 -2.76 -25.03 2.13
CA LEU A 22 -2.82 -24.71 3.55
C LEU A 22 -3.92 -25.54 4.22
N ARG A 23 -3.53 -26.54 5.00
CA ARG A 23 -4.46 -27.38 5.75
C ARG A 23 -4.75 -26.75 7.10
N CYS A 24 -6.01 -26.49 7.42
CA CYS A 24 -6.41 -26.03 8.73
C CYS A 24 -6.21 -27.13 9.78
N LEU A 25 -5.64 -26.78 10.93
CA LEU A 25 -5.43 -27.68 12.06
C LEU A 25 -6.63 -27.74 13.02
N THR A 26 -7.62 -26.89 12.83
CA THR A 26 -8.80 -26.77 13.71
C THR A 26 -10.06 -27.31 13.07
N CYS A 27 -10.25 -27.07 11.77
CA CYS A 27 -11.37 -27.60 11.00
C CYS A 27 -11.01 -28.99 10.46
N ALA A 28 -11.99 -29.91 10.46
CA ALA A 28 -11.84 -31.19 9.80
C ALA A 28 -11.85 -30.99 8.27
N ASP A 29 -10.86 -31.57 7.59
CA ASP A 29 -10.73 -31.62 6.13
C ASP A 29 -10.91 -30.26 5.42
N TYR A 30 -10.34 -29.21 6.01
CA TYR A 30 -10.41 -27.86 5.45
C TYR A 30 -9.04 -27.45 4.89
N ASP A 31 -8.95 -27.35 3.57
CA ASP A 31 -7.78 -26.96 2.80
C ASP A 31 -8.05 -25.65 2.03
N LEU A 32 -7.06 -24.77 1.99
CA LEU A 32 -7.10 -23.53 1.22
C LEU A 32 -5.96 -23.47 0.20
N CYS A 33 -6.23 -22.85 -0.95
CA CYS A 33 -5.16 -22.37 -1.83
C CYS A 33 -4.51 -21.11 -1.25
N ALA A 34 -3.27 -20.84 -1.67
CA ALA A 34 -2.53 -19.67 -1.23
C ALA A 34 -3.26 -18.34 -1.51
N GLU A 35 -4.00 -18.23 -2.63
CA GLU A 35 -4.74 -17.01 -2.98
C GLU A 35 -5.92 -16.76 -2.03
N CYS A 36 -6.73 -17.78 -1.72
CA CYS A 36 -7.86 -17.66 -0.79
C CYS A 36 -7.40 -17.35 0.63
N TYR A 37 -6.29 -17.96 1.07
CA TYR A 37 -5.69 -17.64 2.36
C TYR A 37 -5.20 -16.18 2.41
N ALA A 38 -4.47 -15.72 1.39
CA ALA A 38 -3.94 -14.35 1.35
C ALA A 38 -5.02 -13.26 1.31
N THR A 39 -6.15 -13.55 0.66
CA THR A 39 -7.31 -12.66 0.58
C THR A 39 -8.28 -12.80 1.76
N GLN A 40 -8.00 -13.71 2.70
CA GLN A 40 -8.86 -14.03 3.83
C GLN A 40 -10.29 -14.45 3.44
N SER A 41 -10.43 -15.15 2.30
CA SER A 41 -11.70 -15.72 1.86
C SER A 41 -11.90 -17.10 2.51
N PHE A 42 -12.86 -17.21 3.43
CA PHE A 42 -13.13 -18.44 4.20
C PHE A 42 -14.61 -18.81 4.14
N SER A 43 -14.93 -20.10 4.06
CA SER A 43 -16.28 -20.63 4.21
C SER A 43 -16.56 -21.02 5.68
N SER A 44 -17.79 -20.83 6.15
CA SER A 44 -18.20 -21.19 7.52
C SER A 44 -18.17 -22.73 7.67
N PRO A 45 -17.59 -23.31 8.74
CA PRO A 45 -17.31 -22.72 10.07
C PRO A 45 -15.88 -22.22 10.28
N HIS A 46 -15.08 -22.06 9.23
CA HIS A 46 -13.69 -21.66 9.35
C HIS A 46 -13.54 -20.21 9.86
N GLN A 47 -12.51 -19.94 10.67
CA GLN A 47 -12.19 -18.61 11.18
C GLN A 47 -10.73 -18.25 10.89
N ALA A 48 -10.48 -16.99 10.55
CA ALA A 48 -9.17 -16.47 10.12
C ALA A 48 -8.01 -16.74 11.11
N HIS A 49 -8.31 -17.01 12.37
CA HIS A 49 -7.32 -17.25 13.42
C HIS A 49 -7.02 -18.74 13.68
N HIS A 50 -7.62 -19.66 12.93
CA HIS A 50 -7.24 -21.07 13.02
C HIS A 50 -5.78 -21.27 12.59
N LYS A 51 -5.10 -22.26 13.17
CA LYS A 51 -3.72 -22.61 12.79
C LYS A 51 -3.73 -23.42 11.49
N TYR A 52 -2.62 -23.35 10.75
CA TYR A 52 -2.47 -24.05 9.47
C TYR A 52 -1.12 -24.75 9.37
N GLU A 53 -1.11 -25.84 8.60
CA GLU A 53 0.10 -26.46 8.04
C GLU A 53 0.19 -26.15 6.55
N VAL A 54 1.40 -25.84 6.07
CA VAL A 54 1.64 -25.55 4.66
C VAL A 54 2.31 -26.74 3.98
N TYR A 55 1.68 -27.23 2.91
CA TYR A 55 2.19 -28.30 2.07
C TYR A 55 2.59 -27.74 0.71
N ARG A 56 3.73 -28.18 0.17
CA ARG A 56 4.19 -27.88 -1.19
C ARG A 56 4.78 -29.13 -1.81
N ASN A 57 4.42 -29.46 -3.05
CA ASN A 57 4.82 -30.72 -3.70
C ASN A 57 4.46 -31.97 -2.87
N GLY A 58 3.34 -31.91 -2.14
CA GLY A 58 2.88 -32.99 -1.25
C GLY A 58 3.69 -33.18 0.04
N GLN A 59 4.67 -32.31 0.33
CA GLN A 59 5.48 -32.35 1.55
C GLN A 59 5.12 -31.18 2.47
N ASN A 60 5.08 -31.41 3.79
CA ASN A 60 4.95 -30.34 4.77
C ASN A 60 6.24 -29.51 4.76
N VAL A 61 6.12 -28.19 4.60
CA VAL A 61 7.26 -27.27 4.45
C VAL A 61 8.05 -27.12 5.76
N GLU A 62 7.46 -27.40 6.92
CA GLU A 62 8.17 -27.37 8.20
C GLU A 62 9.19 -28.52 8.35
N ASP A 63 8.90 -29.70 7.77
CA ASP A 63 9.77 -30.88 7.84
C ASP A 63 11.02 -30.78 6.94
N VAL A 64 11.04 -29.86 5.96
CA VAL A 64 12.13 -29.76 4.98
C VAL A 64 13.37 -29.05 5.57
N LYS A 65 13.26 -28.43 6.76
CA LYS A 65 14.34 -27.63 7.35
C LYS A 65 15.52 -28.43 7.94
N ASP A 66 15.46 -29.76 8.02
CA ASP A 66 16.40 -30.52 8.89
C ASP A 66 17.22 -31.64 8.24
N LYS A 67 17.35 -31.72 6.90
CA LYS A 67 18.05 -32.85 6.23
C LYS A 67 19.36 -32.57 5.49
N THR A 68 19.94 -31.37 5.58
CA THR A 68 21.27 -31.14 4.99
C THR A 68 21.98 -29.98 5.69
N ILE A 69 22.75 -30.28 6.75
CA ILE A 69 24.00 -29.61 7.23
C ILE A 69 24.43 -30.35 8.53
N PRO A 70 25.71 -30.68 8.76
CA PRO A 70 26.16 -31.35 9.99
C PRO A 70 26.04 -30.42 11.21
N SER A 71 25.37 -30.92 12.24
CA SER A 71 25.04 -30.25 13.51
C SER A 71 26.26 -29.97 14.39
N VAL A 72 26.41 -28.72 14.84
CA VAL A 72 27.21 -28.34 16.01
C VAL A 72 26.26 -28.03 17.15
N SER A 73 26.36 -28.82 18.22
CA SER A 73 25.43 -28.86 19.35
C SER A 73 25.44 -27.57 20.18
N ALA A 74 24.26 -27.02 20.47
CA ALA A 74 24.06 -26.13 21.62
C ALA A 74 22.67 -26.39 22.23
N ALA A 75 22.68 -26.90 23.46
CA ALA A 75 21.50 -27.14 24.27
C ALA A 75 20.87 -25.81 24.74
N ARG A 76 19.53 -25.70 24.70
CA ARG A 76 18.84 -24.71 25.52
C ARG A 76 17.48 -25.17 26.05
N SER A 77 17.50 -25.28 27.37
CA SER A 77 16.44 -25.25 28.38
C SER A 77 15.06 -24.73 27.93
N THR A 78 14.06 -25.58 28.12
CA THR A 78 12.63 -25.29 28.04
C THR A 78 12.10 -24.79 29.39
N SER A 79 11.37 -23.68 29.39
CA SER A 79 10.41 -23.36 30.44
C SER A 79 9.11 -22.85 29.81
N PRO A 80 7.92 -23.19 30.35
CA PRO A 80 6.63 -22.92 29.71
C PRO A 80 6.11 -21.51 30.06
N MET A 81 5.59 -20.80 29.06
CA MET A 81 4.85 -19.54 29.25
C MET A 81 3.40 -19.79 29.72
N PRO A 82 2.81 -18.86 30.50
CA PRO A 82 1.41 -18.92 30.91
C PRO A 82 0.45 -18.48 29.78
N PRO A 83 -0.84 -18.85 29.85
CA PRO A 83 -1.82 -18.60 28.79
C PRO A 83 -2.23 -17.12 28.70
N ILE A 84 -2.32 -16.63 27.45
CA ILE A 84 -2.74 -15.28 27.09
C ILE A 84 -4.28 -15.17 27.20
N PRO A 85 -4.84 -14.15 27.89
CA PRO A 85 -6.28 -13.95 27.95
C PRO A 85 -6.85 -13.50 26.59
N LYS A 86 -8.01 -14.06 26.22
CA LYS A 86 -8.75 -13.74 24.99
C LYS A 86 -9.06 -12.23 24.89
N PRO A 87 -8.84 -11.58 23.74
CA PRO A 87 -9.32 -10.22 23.53
C PRO A 87 -10.86 -10.22 23.43
N PRO A 88 -11.56 -9.27 24.07
CA PRO A 88 -12.98 -9.06 23.85
C PRO A 88 -13.20 -8.70 22.38
N GLY A 89 -14.11 -9.42 21.72
CA GLY A 89 -14.36 -9.31 20.29
C GLY A 89 -14.54 -7.87 19.83
N ALA A 90 -13.76 -7.46 18.84
CA ALA A 90 -13.89 -6.19 18.17
C ALA A 90 -15.28 -6.10 17.51
N ARG A 91 -16.23 -5.53 18.26
CA ARG A 91 -17.45 -5.00 17.65
C ARG A 91 -17.02 -3.81 16.81
N ILE A 92 -17.16 -3.97 15.50
CA ILE A 92 -17.20 -2.84 14.57
C ILE A 92 -18.30 -1.90 15.10
N TRP A 93 -17.89 -0.78 15.69
CA TRP A 93 -18.78 0.32 16.04
C TRP A 93 -19.22 1.00 14.74
N LEU A 94 -20.10 0.35 13.98
CA LEU A 94 -21.03 1.08 13.14
C LEU A 94 -22.09 1.63 14.12
N PRO A 95 -22.29 2.96 14.20
CA PRO A 95 -23.46 3.51 14.87
C PRO A 95 -24.68 2.82 14.26
N ARG A 96 -25.30 1.93 15.03
CA ARG A 96 -26.53 1.28 14.61
C ARG A 96 -27.59 2.37 14.68
N ASP A 97 -27.85 2.98 13.52
CA ASP A 97 -28.97 3.88 13.31
C ASP A 97 -30.25 3.19 13.78
N ARG A 98 -30.67 3.53 15.01
CA ARG A 98 -31.99 3.17 15.52
C ARG A 98 -32.98 4.03 14.77
N ARG A 99 -33.51 3.45 13.69
CA ARG A 99 -34.75 3.86 13.00
C ARG A 99 -35.84 4.20 14.03
N GLY A 100 -36.00 5.49 14.28
CA GLY A 100 -37.21 6.10 14.82
C GLY A 100 -37.65 7.17 13.83
N ALA A 101 -38.91 7.15 13.41
CA ALA A 101 -39.49 7.95 12.32
C ALA A 101 -39.62 9.46 12.61
N GLY A 102 -38.70 10.06 13.36
CA GLY A 102 -38.57 11.50 13.54
C GLY A 102 -37.35 11.99 12.78
N GLY A 103 -37.52 13.01 11.91
CA GLY A 103 -36.48 13.53 11.01
C GLY A 103 -35.08 13.54 11.64
N GLN A 104 -34.26 12.59 11.22
CA GLN A 104 -32.94 12.37 11.77
C GLN A 104 -32.05 13.45 11.16
N GLN A 105 -31.82 14.54 11.91
CA GLN A 105 -30.83 15.55 11.54
C GLN A 105 -29.50 14.81 11.32
N GLN A 106 -28.99 14.86 10.09
CA GLN A 106 -27.69 14.30 9.78
C GLN A 106 -26.65 14.95 10.70
N ALA A 107 -25.69 14.16 11.18
CA ALA A 107 -24.59 14.69 11.98
C ALA A 107 -23.92 15.85 11.20
N PRO A 108 -23.61 16.99 11.84
CA PRO A 108 -23.08 18.17 11.15
C PRO A 108 -21.85 17.88 10.28
N LEU A 109 -21.00 16.93 10.70
CA LEU A 109 -19.84 16.49 9.93
C LEU A 109 -20.21 15.77 8.62
N SER A 110 -21.29 14.98 8.61
CA SER A 110 -21.79 14.32 7.39
C SER A 110 -22.28 15.34 6.37
N ARG A 111 -22.96 16.39 6.83
CA ARG A 111 -23.43 17.50 5.97
C ARG A 111 -22.26 18.28 5.40
N LEU A 112 -21.27 18.61 6.24
CA LEU A 112 -20.03 19.24 5.80
C LEU A 112 -19.26 18.38 4.79
N ALA A 113 -19.11 17.07 5.06
CA ALA A 113 -18.45 16.15 4.14
C ALA A 113 -19.15 16.11 2.77
N THR A 114 -20.48 16.17 2.76
CA THR A 114 -21.28 16.20 1.53
C THR A 114 -21.07 17.50 0.76
N ALA A 115 -21.13 18.65 1.44
CA ALA A 115 -20.85 19.96 0.84
C ALA A 115 -19.44 20.06 0.25
N ILE A 116 -18.43 19.56 0.98
CA ILE A 116 -17.04 19.47 0.49
C ILE A 116 -16.98 18.61 -0.76
N PHE A 117 -17.63 17.44 -0.74
CA PHE A 117 -17.62 16.51 -1.87
C PHE A 117 -18.26 17.12 -3.12
N GLU A 118 -19.46 17.69 -3.00
CA GLU A 118 -20.17 18.34 -4.11
C GLU A 118 -19.37 19.51 -4.69
N HIS A 119 -18.68 20.28 -3.85
CA HIS A 119 -17.80 21.35 -4.31
C HIS A 119 -16.60 20.81 -5.13
N LEU A 120 -16.03 19.68 -4.73
CA LEU A 120 -14.88 19.07 -5.39
C LEU A 120 -15.25 18.24 -6.62
N ASP A 121 -16.49 17.75 -6.69
CA ASP A 121 -17.06 16.96 -7.78
C ASP A 121 -18.18 17.74 -8.53
N PRO A 122 -17.84 18.83 -9.24
CA PRO A 122 -18.83 19.67 -9.92
C PRO A 122 -19.57 18.94 -11.06
N ASN A 123 -19.07 17.77 -11.46
CA ASN A 123 -19.65 16.95 -12.52
C ASN A 123 -20.55 15.82 -11.97
N GLU A 124 -20.76 15.76 -10.64
CA GLU A 124 -21.58 14.76 -9.96
C GLU A 124 -21.21 13.31 -10.36
N THR A 125 -19.91 13.05 -10.51
CA THR A 125 -19.41 11.71 -10.84
C THR A 125 -19.61 10.70 -9.70
N GLY A 126 -19.82 11.19 -8.47
CA GLY A 126 -19.94 10.40 -7.26
C GLY A 126 -18.60 9.91 -6.72
N VAL A 127 -17.48 10.36 -7.31
CA VAL A 127 -16.13 9.95 -6.96
C VAL A 127 -15.14 11.12 -7.10
N LEU A 128 -14.15 11.19 -6.21
CA LEU A 128 -13.04 12.14 -6.33
C LEU A 128 -11.83 11.45 -6.93
N ASP A 129 -11.33 11.98 -8.03
CA ASP A 129 -10.06 11.57 -8.57
C ASP A 129 -8.89 12.00 -7.68
N PRO A 130 -7.69 11.41 -7.86
CA PRO A 130 -6.50 11.78 -7.10
C PRO A 130 -6.18 13.28 -7.09
N SER A 131 -6.47 14.01 -8.17
CA SER A 131 -6.20 15.44 -8.26
C SER A 131 -7.19 16.27 -7.45
N GLN A 132 -8.49 15.94 -7.52
CA GLN A 132 -9.54 16.56 -6.71
C GLN A 132 -9.29 16.30 -5.21
N PHE A 133 -8.96 15.06 -4.85
CA PHE A 133 -8.63 14.73 -3.46
C PHE A 133 -7.36 15.44 -2.97
N CYS A 134 -6.32 15.53 -3.80
CA CYS A 134 -5.12 16.30 -3.46
C CYS A 134 -5.42 17.80 -3.31
N ALA A 135 -6.29 18.38 -4.14
CA ALA A 135 -6.71 19.77 -4.00
C ALA A 135 -7.39 20.02 -2.65
N PHE A 136 -8.28 19.11 -2.23
CA PHE A 136 -8.89 19.13 -0.91
C PHE A 136 -7.86 19.06 0.23
N VAL A 137 -6.95 18.09 0.17
CA VAL A 137 -5.90 17.93 1.19
C VAL A 137 -4.98 19.16 1.23
N SER A 138 -4.67 19.76 0.08
CA SER A 138 -3.92 21.03 0.03
C SER A 138 -4.71 22.18 0.66
N ALA A 139 -6.02 22.27 0.44
CA ALA A 139 -6.87 23.32 1.00
C ALA A 139 -7.08 23.18 2.52
N LEU A 140 -6.97 21.96 3.05
CA LEU A 140 -6.82 21.68 4.50
C LEU A 140 -5.45 22.11 5.07
N GLY A 141 -4.55 22.68 4.25
CA GLY A 141 -3.25 23.18 4.66
C GLY A 141 -2.19 22.09 4.86
N PHE A 142 -2.36 20.89 4.27
CA PHE A 142 -1.29 19.90 4.27
C PHE A 142 -0.15 20.34 3.35
N THR A 143 1.07 20.06 3.76
CA THR A 143 2.28 20.28 2.96
C THR A 143 2.63 19.04 2.14
N ALA A 144 3.40 19.19 1.08
CA ALA A 144 3.91 18.05 0.30
C ALA A 144 4.86 17.14 1.12
N MET A 145 5.33 17.59 2.28
CA MET A 145 6.08 16.74 3.19
C MET A 145 5.15 15.82 3.99
N GLU A 146 4.03 16.35 4.50
CA GLU A 146 3.00 15.55 5.21
C GLU A 146 2.20 14.65 4.25
N PHE A 147 1.93 15.13 3.04
CA PHE A 147 1.15 14.41 2.03
C PHE A 147 1.89 14.43 0.67
N PRO A 148 2.81 13.47 0.43
CA PRO A 148 3.64 13.42 -0.77
C PRO A 148 2.90 13.56 -2.11
N PRO A 149 1.67 13.03 -2.29
CA PRO A 149 0.90 13.24 -3.53
C PRO A 149 0.72 14.71 -3.94
N LEU A 150 0.76 15.68 -3.00
CA LEU A 150 0.68 17.11 -3.34
C LEU A 150 1.83 17.60 -4.21
N SER A 151 2.98 16.90 -4.23
CA SER A 151 4.09 17.26 -5.12
C SER A 151 3.84 16.88 -6.58
N VAL A 152 2.88 16.00 -6.84
CA VAL A 152 2.60 15.42 -8.16
C VAL A 152 1.26 15.89 -8.69
N ALA A 153 0.18 15.58 -7.98
CA ALA A 153 -1.19 15.70 -8.49
C ALA A 153 -1.62 17.11 -8.97
N PRO A 154 -1.27 18.23 -8.31
CA PRO A 154 -1.79 19.54 -8.70
C PRO A 154 -1.08 20.16 -9.93
N ASN A 155 0.08 19.64 -10.36
CA ASN A 155 0.96 20.40 -11.25
C ASN A 155 0.63 20.31 -12.74
N GLY A 156 -0.32 19.48 -13.19
CA GLY A 156 -0.69 19.28 -14.61
C GLY A 156 0.42 18.75 -15.55
N ASN A 157 1.69 18.91 -15.14
CA ASN A 157 2.90 18.61 -15.89
C ASN A 157 3.59 17.33 -15.39
N SER A 158 2.95 16.57 -14.51
CA SER A 158 3.53 15.34 -13.99
C SER A 158 3.63 14.28 -15.08
N SER A 159 4.79 13.62 -15.14
CA SER A 159 4.99 12.50 -16.05
C SER A 159 4.03 11.34 -15.70
N PRO A 160 3.66 10.49 -16.68
CA PRO A 160 2.83 9.32 -16.43
C PRO A 160 3.35 8.41 -15.31
N ALA A 161 4.67 8.27 -15.19
CA ALA A 161 5.30 7.48 -14.13
C ALA A 161 5.11 8.09 -12.73
N GLN A 162 5.18 9.42 -12.61
CA GLN A 162 4.93 10.10 -11.33
C GLN A 162 3.47 9.98 -10.92
N LEU A 163 2.54 10.16 -11.87
CA LEU A 163 1.11 9.95 -11.61
C LEU A 163 0.82 8.51 -11.19
N HIS A 164 1.45 7.53 -11.82
CA HIS A 164 1.32 6.14 -11.43
C HIS A 164 1.79 5.86 -10.00
N ASN A 165 2.96 6.40 -9.62
CA ASN A 165 3.46 6.28 -8.24
C ASN A 165 2.54 6.98 -7.23
N CYS A 166 1.98 8.14 -7.59
CA CYS A 166 0.99 8.85 -6.79
C CYS A 166 -0.27 8.01 -6.57
N ASP A 167 -0.80 7.42 -7.65
CA ASP A 167 -1.98 6.55 -7.59
C ASP A 167 -1.73 5.32 -6.71
N ALA A 168 -0.57 4.66 -6.84
CA ALA A 168 -0.20 3.53 -5.99
C ALA A 168 -0.08 3.90 -4.51
N TRP A 169 0.50 5.08 -4.22
CA TRP A 169 0.60 5.60 -2.85
C TRP A 169 -0.79 5.85 -2.26
N LEU A 170 -1.67 6.54 -2.99
CA LEU A 170 -3.03 6.84 -2.54
C LEU A 170 -3.85 5.57 -2.30
N ALA A 171 -3.74 4.56 -3.16
CA ALA A 171 -4.45 3.30 -2.99
C ALA A 171 -4.05 2.59 -1.69
N ASN A 172 -2.76 2.61 -1.36
CA ASN A 172 -2.27 2.05 -0.09
C ASN A 172 -2.72 2.90 1.11
N TRP A 173 -2.73 4.22 0.97
CA TRP A 173 -3.20 5.14 2.00
C TRP A 173 -4.70 4.96 2.27
N TYR A 174 -5.56 4.86 1.25
CA TYR A 174 -6.99 4.57 1.43
C TYR A 174 -7.21 3.22 2.14
N ARG A 175 -6.43 2.19 1.77
CA ARG A 175 -6.49 0.88 2.45
C ARG A 175 -6.08 0.95 3.92
N SER A 176 -5.11 1.78 4.30
CA SER A 176 -4.66 1.87 5.70
C SER A 176 -5.71 2.44 6.64
N PHE A 177 -6.62 3.29 6.14
CA PHE A 177 -7.76 3.80 6.92
C PHE A 177 -9.06 3.02 6.67
N ALA A 178 -9.00 1.95 5.86
CA ALA A 178 -10.19 1.20 5.40
C ALA A 178 -11.25 2.12 4.77
N LEU A 179 -10.80 3.12 3.99
CA LEU A 179 -11.72 4.00 3.28
C LEU A 179 -12.41 3.26 2.15
N GLU A 180 -13.64 3.64 1.87
CA GLU A 180 -14.35 3.23 0.67
C GLU A 180 -13.82 4.01 -0.55
N PHE A 181 -13.28 3.28 -1.52
CA PHE A 181 -12.81 3.84 -2.78
C PHE A 181 -13.08 2.86 -3.91
N THR A 182 -13.19 3.39 -5.12
CA THR A 182 -13.27 2.60 -6.35
C THR A 182 -11.96 2.69 -7.12
N LEU A 183 -11.76 1.76 -8.04
CA LEU A 183 -10.57 1.71 -8.87
C LEU A 183 -10.96 2.02 -10.31
N SER A 184 -10.31 3.02 -10.89
CA SER A 184 -10.53 3.44 -12.28
C SER A 184 -9.25 3.31 -13.10
N THR A 185 -9.37 3.41 -14.42
CA THR A 185 -8.23 3.43 -15.34
C THR A 185 -7.92 4.87 -15.70
N ARG A 186 -6.71 5.34 -15.36
CA ARG A 186 -6.25 6.66 -15.79
C ARG A 186 -6.11 6.68 -17.30
N GLN A 187 -6.82 7.59 -17.96
CA GLN A 187 -6.62 7.85 -19.37
C GLN A 187 -5.43 8.78 -19.54
N PHE A 188 -4.43 8.34 -20.29
CA PHE A 188 -3.34 9.20 -20.74
C PHE A 188 -3.61 9.59 -22.18
N ALA A 189 -3.35 10.86 -22.52
CA ALA A 189 -3.35 11.27 -23.92
C ALA A 189 -2.38 10.35 -24.70
N PRO A 190 -2.78 9.86 -25.89
CA PRO A 190 -1.87 9.06 -26.70
C PRO A 190 -0.60 9.87 -26.97
N PRO A 191 0.59 9.24 -26.91
CA PRO A 191 1.81 9.96 -27.18
C PRO A 191 1.79 10.56 -28.59
N PRO A 192 2.37 11.74 -28.80
CA PRO A 192 2.42 12.35 -30.12
C PRO A 192 3.10 11.38 -31.10
N PRO A 193 2.66 11.27 -32.37
CA PRO A 193 3.28 10.37 -33.32
C PRO A 193 4.76 10.72 -33.54
N VAL A 194 5.61 9.70 -33.70
CA VAL A 194 7.03 9.91 -34.01
C VAL A 194 7.14 10.60 -35.37
N GLN A 195 7.72 11.80 -35.40
CA GLN A 195 7.90 12.50 -36.67
C GLN A 195 9.01 11.83 -37.49
N PRO A 196 8.76 11.46 -38.76
CA PRO A 196 9.77 10.87 -39.61
C PRO A 196 10.82 11.91 -40.00
N VAL A 197 12.10 11.53 -39.93
CA VAL A 197 13.20 12.35 -40.43
C VAL A 197 13.53 11.87 -41.85
N ASN A 198 13.33 12.72 -42.85
CA ASN A 198 13.45 12.38 -44.28
C ASN A 198 12.53 11.21 -44.71
N GLY A 199 11.31 11.19 -44.18
CA GLY A 199 10.31 10.17 -44.54
C GLY A 199 10.56 8.78 -43.95
N ARG A 200 11.55 8.60 -43.06
CA ARG A 200 11.79 7.37 -42.31
C ARG A 200 11.86 7.63 -40.82
N ILE A 201 11.28 6.73 -40.03
CA ILE A 201 11.46 6.73 -38.58
C ILE A 201 12.74 5.96 -38.28
N ARG A 202 13.68 6.58 -37.55
CA ARG A 202 14.91 5.89 -37.15
C ARG A 202 14.60 5.05 -35.91
N MET A 203 15.17 3.85 -35.82
CA MET A 203 15.03 2.98 -34.64
C MET A 203 15.46 3.67 -33.34
N ARG A 204 16.44 4.58 -33.41
CA ARG A 204 16.81 5.45 -32.28
C ARG A 204 15.67 6.38 -31.86
N ASP A 205 14.96 6.98 -32.80
CA ASP A 205 13.86 7.91 -32.51
C ASP A 205 12.66 7.15 -31.94
N GLU A 206 12.36 5.95 -32.45
CA GLU A 206 11.39 5.01 -31.85
C GLU A 206 11.77 4.62 -30.42
N LEU A 207 13.03 4.26 -30.18
CA LEU A 207 13.50 3.90 -28.84
C LEU A 207 13.42 5.10 -27.89
N MET A 208 13.87 6.29 -28.33
CA MET A 208 13.80 7.51 -27.53
C MET A 208 12.35 7.89 -27.25
N HIS A 209 11.45 7.72 -28.22
CA HIS A 209 10.03 7.94 -28.05
C HIS A 209 9.42 6.96 -27.04
N ALA A 210 9.71 5.67 -27.14
CA ALA A 210 9.27 4.67 -26.17
C ALA A 210 9.84 4.89 -24.76
N LEU A 211 11.03 5.49 -24.65
CA LEU A 211 11.64 5.87 -23.37
C LEU A 211 11.02 7.14 -22.78
N MET A 212 10.66 8.11 -23.62
CA MET A 212 9.99 9.35 -23.21
C MET A 212 8.51 9.15 -22.89
N TYR A 213 7.86 8.24 -23.61
CA TYR A 213 6.46 7.89 -23.49
C TYR A 213 6.34 6.39 -23.21
N PRO A 214 6.80 5.92 -22.03
CA PRO A 214 6.61 4.53 -21.68
C PRO A 214 5.11 4.20 -21.77
N PRO A 215 4.73 3.04 -22.34
CA PRO A 215 3.34 2.63 -22.35
C PRO A 215 2.82 2.71 -20.92
N PRO A 216 1.67 3.36 -20.68
CA PRO A 216 1.16 3.51 -19.34
C PRO A 216 1.05 2.12 -18.72
N PRO A 217 1.56 1.91 -17.49
CA PRO A 217 1.48 0.61 -16.87
C PRO A 217 0.01 0.20 -16.81
N ILE A 218 -0.30 -0.95 -17.41
CA ILE A 218 -1.64 -1.54 -17.32
C ILE A 218 -1.78 -2.05 -15.90
N VAL A 219 -2.19 -1.17 -15.00
CA VAL A 219 -2.62 -1.57 -13.67
C VAL A 219 -4.13 -1.67 -13.76
N GLN A 220 -4.62 -2.92 -13.80
CA GLN A 220 -6.05 -3.16 -13.68
C GLN A 220 -6.53 -2.50 -12.39
N GLY A 221 -7.36 -1.45 -12.54
CA GLY A 221 -7.82 -0.62 -11.44
C GLY A 221 -6.81 0.40 -10.91
N GLY A 222 -5.87 0.90 -11.71
CA GLY A 222 -4.69 1.64 -11.24
C GLY A 222 -4.91 2.99 -10.55
N MET A 223 -6.04 3.68 -10.76
CA MET A 223 -6.31 5.01 -10.21
C MET A 223 -7.34 4.93 -9.08
N PRO A 224 -6.96 5.20 -7.81
CA PRO A 224 -7.89 5.12 -6.70
C PRO A 224 -8.78 6.37 -6.67
N MET A 225 -10.09 6.15 -6.71
CA MET A 225 -11.12 7.18 -6.74
C MET A 225 -11.89 7.16 -5.42
N LEU A 226 -11.81 8.22 -4.62
CA LEU A 226 -12.42 8.25 -3.29
C LEU A 226 -13.93 8.51 -3.40
N THR A 227 -14.77 7.67 -2.78
CA THR A 227 -16.22 7.88 -2.79
C THR A 227 -16.65 8.86 -1.70
N LEU A 228 -17.88 9.38 -1.76
CA LEU A 228 -18.44 10.21 -0.68
C LEU A 228 -18.44 9.48 0.69
N PRO A 229 -18.87 8.20 0.78
CA PRO A 229 -18.66 7.40 1.98
C PRO A 229 -17.20 7.34 2.45
N GLY A 230 -16.24 7.18 1.52
CA GLY A 230 -14.81 7.21 1.82
C GLY A 230 -14.33 8.53 2.41
N LEU A 231 -14.80 9.67 1.88
CA LEU A 231 -14.49 10.99 2.43
C LEU A 231 -15.07 11.17 3.84
N ARG A 232 -16.30 10.71 4.08
CA ARG A 232 -16.91 10.72 5.42
C ARG A 232 -16.09 9.89 6.41
N GLN A 233 -15.71 8.67 6.02
CA GLN A 233 -14.85 7.80 6.82
C GLN A 233 -13.49 8.43 7.11
N TYR A 234 -12.91 9.14 6.15
CA TYR A 234 -11.67 9.88 6.34
C TYR A 234 -11.81 10.98 7.39
N LEU A 235 -12.84 11.83 7.29
CA LEU A 235 -13.09 12.89 8.26
C LEU A 235 -13.38 12.32 9.66
N ASP A 236 -14.20 11.26 9.75
CA ASP A 236 -14.46 10.56 11.00
C ASP A 236 -13.18 10.00 11.63
N TYR A 237 -12.27 9.48 10.81
CA TYR A 237 -10.97 9.00 11.29
C TYR A 237 -10.12 10.16 11.82
N GLN A 238 -10.07 11.29 11.09
CA GLN A 238 -9.31 12.47 11.53
C GLN A 238 -9.86 13.05 12.84
N VAL A 239 -11.18 13.08 13.04
CA VAL A 239 -11.78 13.51 14.33
C VAL A 239 -11.30 12.63 15.48
N LYS A 240 -11.21 11.32 15.27
CA LYS A 240 -10.77 10.37 16.30
C LYS A 240 -9.27 10.48 16.60
N LEU A 241 -8.47 10.84 15.60
CA LEU A 241 -7.03 10.98 15.75
C LEU A 241 -6.68 12.29 16.48
N ASP A 242 -7.15 13.42 15.97
CA ASP A 242 -6.93 14.74 16.54
C ASP A 242 -8.03 15.71 16.09
N ALA A 243 -9.14 15.73 16.85
CA ALA A 243 -10.27 16.61 16.60
C ALA A 243 -9.87 18.09 16.52
N ALA A 244 -8.94 18.54 17.37
CA ALA A 244 -8.53 19.95 17.42
C ALA A 244 -7.75 20.34 16.15
N ASN A 245 -6.84 19.48 15.70
CA ASN A 245 -6.13 19.66 14.44
C ASN A 245 -7.11 19.70 13.26
N LEU A 246 -8.03 18.74 13.18
CA LEU A 246 -9.03 18.72 12.11
C LEU A 246 -9.91 19.97 12.11
N CYS A 247 -10.36 20.45 13.28
CA CYS A 247 -11.11 21.70 13.38
C CYS A 247 -10.35 22.88 12.77
N GLY A 248 -9.06 23.01 13.12
CA GLY A 248 -8.19 24.05 12.59
C GLY A 248 -8.07 23.97 11.08
N ARG A 249 -7.86 22.75 10.54
CA ARG A 249 -7.75 22.52 9.09
C ARG A 249 -9.05 22.75 8.35
N LEU A 250 -10.19 22.33 8.89
CA LEU A 250 -11.51 22.61 8.30
C LEU A 250 -11.84 24.11 8.33
N THR A 251 -11.42 24.83 9.36
CA THR A 251 -11.57 26.29 9.41
C THR A 251 -10.73 26.96 8.33
N HIS A 252 -9.50 26.48 8.10
CA HIS A 252 -8.66 26.93 7.01
C HIS A 252 -9.28 26.63 5.63
N LEU A 253 -9.84 25.42 5.45
CA LEU A 253 -10.55 25.02 4.24
C LEU A 253 -11.72 25.96 3.92
N LEU A 254 -12.58 26.28 4.90
CA LEU A 254 -13.68 27.23 4.68
C LEU A 254 -13.18 28.64 4.32
N GLY A 255 -12.00 29.03 4.79
CA GLY A 255 -11.36 30.27 4.36
C GLY A 255 -10.84 30.22 2.92
N ALA A 256 -10.36 29.05 2.47
CA ALA A 256 -9.89 28.83 1.11
C ALA A 256 -11.04 28.63 0.10
N VAL A 257 -12.20 28.16 0.57
CA VAL A 257 -13.38 27.84 -0.24
C VAL A 257 -14.61 28.57 0.34
N PRO A 258 -14.75 29.88 0.11
CA PRO A 258 -15.81 30.68 0.72
C PRO A 258 -17.22 30.34 0.19
N ASP A 259 -17.31 29.72 -0.99
CA ASP A 259 -18.57 29.40 -1.67
C ASP A 259 -19.17 28.04 -1.27
N LEU A 260 -18.69 27.45 -0.18
CA LEU A 260 -19.20 26.17 0.31
C LEU A 260 -20.63 26.35 0.86
N THR A 261 -21.61 25.74 0.19
CA THR A 261 -23.02 25.80 0.60
C THR A 261 -23.48 24.47 1.19
N ASP A 262 -24.38 24.56 2.16
CA ASP A 262 -24.98 23.39 2.80
C ASP A 262 -26.02 22.77 1.85
N PRO A 263 -25.87 21.49 1.46
CA PRO A 263 -26.74 20.87 0.45
C PRO A 263 -28.22 20.80 0.87
N GLU A 264 -28.50 20.79 2.17
CA GLU A 264 -29.88 20.70 2.67
C GLU A 264 -30.55 22.08 2.75
N THR A 265 -29.79 23.15 2.98
CA THR A 265 -30.36 24.49 3.24
C THR A 265 -30.03 25.53 2.18
N GLY A 266 -29.06 25.27 1.31
CA GLY A 266 -28.52 26.22 0.33
C GLY A 266 -27.76 27.40 0.94
N ASN A 267 -27.63 27.46 2.27
CA ASN A 267 -26.94 28.55 2.95
C ASN A 267 -25.42 28.31 2.98
N PRO A 268 -24.59 29.36 3.00
CA PRO A 268 -23.14 29.21 3.18
C PRO A 268 -22.83 28.56 4.53
N ILE A 269 -21.88 27.63 4.52
CA ILE A 269 -21.44 26.95 5.75
C ILE A 269 -20.59 27.91 6.57
N SER A 270 -21.12 28.33 7.71
CA SER A 270 -20.40 29.19 8.65
C SER A 270 -19.32 28.41 9.41
N ALA A 271 -18.16 29.03 9.65
CA ALA A 271 -17.11 28.48 10.51
C ALA A 271 -17.59 28.14 11.94
N SER A 272 -18.67 28.78 12.39
CA SER A 272 -19.32 28.48 13.68
C SER A 272 -19.85 27.04 13.78
N LEU A 273 -20.21 26.40 12.66
CA LEU A 273 -20.65 25.01 12.61
C LEU A 273 -19.53 24.04 12.97
N ILE A 274 -18.27 24.35 12.63
CA ILE A 274 -17.14 23.44 12.85
C ILE A 274 -16.85 23.27 14.34
N SER A 275 -16.83 24.37 15.10
CA SER A 275 -16.47 24.36 16.52
C SER A 275 -17.43 23.53 17.38
N ALA A 276 -18.72 23.52 17.04
CA ALA A 276 -19.72 22.71 17.74
C ALA A 276 -19.81 21.27 17.24
N ALA A 277 -19.54 21.04 15.96
CA ALA A 277 -19.66 19.73 15.31
C ALA A 277 -18.49 18.78 15.58
N CYS A 278 -17.29 19.32 15.69
CA CYS A 278 -16.06 18.54 15.64
C CYS A 278 -15.48 18.23 17.02
N ILE A 279 -15.99 18.84 18.09
CA ILE A 279 -15.60 18.53 19.46
C ILE A 279 -16.64 17.55 20.00
N PRO A 280 -16.42 16.23 19.90
CA PRO A 280 -17.23 15.31 20.68
C PRO A 280 -17.16 15.74 22.16
N PRO A 281 -18.26 15.63 22.93
CA PRO A 281 -18.18 15.85 24.36
C PRO A 281 -17.02 15.00 24.91
N PRO A 282 -16.22 15.53 25.84
CA PRO A 282 -15.04 14.84 26.34
C PRO A 282 -15.46 13.42 26.69
N ALA A 283 -14.90 12.45 25.97
CA ALA A 283 -15.20 11.06 26.23
C ALA A 283 -14.91 10.81 27.71
N PRO A 284 -15.73 10.03 28.42
CA PRO A 284 -15.35 9.58 29.75
C PRO A 284 -13.93 9.02 29.66
N PRO A 285 -13.05 9.31 30.65
CA PRO A 285 -11.65 8.91 30.59
C PRO A 285 -11.61 7.42 30.24
N PRO A 286 -10.84 7.04 29.20
CA PRO A 286 -10.81 5.66 28.75
C PRO A 286 -10.43 4.77 29.93
N ASN A 287 -11.06 3.60 30.01
CA ASN A 287 -10.67 2.62 31.01
C ASN A 287 -9.16 2.36 30.84
N PRO A 288 -8.34 2.41 31.89
CA PRO A 288 -6.90 2.11 31.80
C PRO A 288 -6.58 0.83 31.03
N ALA A 289 -7.48 -0.17 31.10
CA ALA A 289 -7.36 -1.42 30.34
C ALA A 289 -7.55 -1.24 28.82
N GLU A 290 -8.49 -0.39 28.39
CA GLU A 290 -8.72 -0.08 26.97
C GLU A 290 -7.57 0.75 26.41
N GLU A 291 -7.03 1.69 27.20
CA GLU A 291 -5.86 2.48 26.81
C GLU A 291 -4.63 1.59 26.65
N GLN A 292 -4.38 0.69 27.60
CA GLN A 292 -3.28 -0.28 27.51
C GLN A 292 -3.42 -1.22 26.31
N MET A 293 -4.64 -1.71 26.05
CA MET A 293 -4.93 -2.53 24.86
C MET A 293 -4.69 -1.74 23.56
N THR A 294 -5.10 -0.46 23.52
CA THR A 294 -4.92 0.40 22.35
C THR A 294 -3.44 0.65 22.08
N ARG A 295 -2.64 0.96 23.11
CA ARG A 295 -1.18 1.09 23.00
C ARG A 295 -0.54 -0.19 22.48
N TRP A 296 -0.91 -1.34 23.06
CA TRP A 296 -0.39 -2.64 22.62
C TRP A 296 -0.74 -2.97 21.16
N MET A 297 -1.95 -2.61 20.71
CA MET A 297 -2.35 -2.76 19.31
C MET A 297 -1.54 -1.85 18.36
N MET A 298 -1.26 -0.60 18.76
CA MET A 298 -0.42 0.32 17.98
C MET A 298 1.02 -0.21 17.90
N GLU A 299 1.61 -0.62 19.01
CA GLU A 299 2.96 -1.19 19.07
C GLU A 299 3.07 -2.48 18.24
N SER A 300 2.06 -3.35 18.30
CA SER A 300 2.00 -4.54 17.43
C SER A 300 1.92 -4.21 15.95
N ARG A 301 1.17 -3.17 15.56
CA ARG A 301 1.09 -2.71 14.17
C ARG A 301 2.42 -2.14 13.69
N GLU A 302 3.08 -1.35 14.53
CA GLU A 302 4.41 -0.79 14.25
C GLU A 302 5.43 -1.91 14.06
N GLN A 303 5.46 -2.90 14.96
CA GLN A 303 6.36 -4.04 14.85
C GLN A 303 6.10 -4.88 13.59
N ALA A 304 4.84 -5.06 13.21
CA ALA A 304 4.47 -5.75 11.97
C ALA A 304 4.98 -4.97 10.73
N ALA A 305 4.84 -3.65 10.72
CA ALA A 305 5.36 -2.80 9.66
C ALA A 305 6.89 -2.87 9.54
N ILE A 306 7.61 -2.87 10.67
CA ILE A 306 9.08 -3.04 10.71
C ILE A 306 9.50 -4.39 10.13
N ASN A 307 8.83 -5.47 10.55
CA ASN A 307 9.13 -6.82 10.08
C ASN A 307 8.90 -6.96 8.56
N GLU A 308 7.83 -6.38 8.05
CA GLU A 308 7.56 -6.36 6.61
C GLU A 308 8.59 -5.54 5.83
N ALA A 309 9.02 -4.39 6.37
CA ALA A 309 10.05 -3.57 5.77
C ALA A 309 11.39 -4.32 5.64
N LEU A 310 11.77 -5.09 6.67
CA LEU A 310 12.95 -5.96 6.67
C LEU A 310 12.82 -7.12 5.69
N ARG A 311 11.62 -7.70 5.55
CA ARG A 311 11.35 -8.77 4.58
C ARG A 311 11.55 -8.26 3.15
N VAL A 312 10.99 -7.11 2.82
CA VAL A 312 11.17 -6.45 1.51
C VAL A 312 12.66 -6.13 1.27
N GLN A 313 13.38 -5.63 2.27
CA GLN A 313 14.81 -5.35 2.14
C GLN A 313 15.64 -6.62 1.86
N ARG A 314 15.34 -7.74 2.52
CA ARG A 314 15.98 -9.03 2.23
C ARG A 314 15.69 -9.52 0.82
N ASN A 315 14.44 -9.42 0.36
CA ASN A 315 14.07 -9.78 -1.01
C ASN A 315 14.84 -8.93 -2.03
N HIS A 316 15.02 -7.63 -1.76
CA HIS A 316 15.84 -6.76 -2.62
C HIS A 316 17.31 -7.18 -2.66
N ALA A 317 17.88 -7.55 -1.52
CA ALA A 317 19.26 -8.03 -1.47
C ALA A 317 19.46 -9.28 -2.36
N ILE A 318 18.50 -10.20 -2.32
CA ILE A 318 18.50 -11.41 -3.16
C ILE A 318 18.40 -11.05 -4.65
N VAL A 319 17.47 -10.17 -5.04
CA VAL A 319 17.31 -9.76 -6.45
C VAL A 319 18.57 -9.06 -6.96
N ASN A 320 19.13 -8.14 -6.17
CA ASN A 320 20.36 -7.44 -6.55
C ASN A 320 21.54 -8.41 -6.68
N GLN A 321 21.66 -9.40 -5.78
CA GLN A 321 22.67 -10.45 -5.87
C GLN A 321 22.50 -11.27 -7.15
N ASN A 322 21.30 -11.77 -7.43
CA ASN A 322 21.02 -12.53 -8.65
C ASN A 322 21.32 -11.71 -9.91
N THR A 323 20.99 -10.41 -9.91
CA THR A 323 21.28 -9.50 -11.02
C THR A 323 22.78 -9.34 -11.23
N MET A 324 23.56 -9.19 -10.15
CA MET A 324 25.02 -9.09 -10.21
C MET A 324 25.67 -10.38 -10.71
N GLU A 325 25.21 -11.54 -10.24
CA GLU A 325 25.67 -12.85 -10.73
C GLU A 325 25.35 -13.01 -12.23
N MET A 326 24.16 -12.59 -12.66
CA MET A 326 23.78 -12.61 -14.08
C MET A 326 24.68 -11.69 -14.92
N LEU A 327 24.92 -10.45 -14.49
CA LEU A 327 25.80 -9.51 -15.19
C LEU A 327 27.25 -10.01 -15.28
N GLN A 328 27.74 -10.71 -14.25
CA GLN A 328 29.05 -11.35 -14.26
C GLN A 328 29.11 -12.50 -15.28
N ASN A 329 28.06 -13.31 -15.37
CA ASN A 329 27.99 -14.42 -16.33
C ASN A 329 27.93 -13.93 -17.79
N VAL A 330 27.35 -12.77 -18.03
CA VAL A 330 27.18 -12.25 -19.40
C VAL A 330 28.39 -11.46 -19.89
N ARG A 331 29.11 -10.73 -19.03
CA ARG A 331 30.24 -9.88 -19.48
C ARG A 331 31.49 -10.66 -19.90
N GLY A 332 31.62 -11.93 -19.51
CA GLY A 332 32.90 -12.63 -19.57
C GLY A 332 33.95 -11.96 -18.69
N GLY A 333 35.01 -12.68 -18.34
CA GLY A 333 36.00 -12.11 -17.42
C GLY A 333 37.18 -13.02 -17.13
N TRP A 334 38.25 -12.41 -16.65
CA TRP A 334 39.42 -13.12 -16.14
C TRP A 334 39.09 -13.69 -14.75
N ARG A 335 39.22 -15.01 -14.60
CA ARG A 335 39.13 -15.72 -13.32
C ARG A 335 40.49 -16.29 -12.98
N VAL A 336 40.79 -16.39 -11.68
CA VAL A 336 42.01 -17.06 -11.21
C VAL A 336 41.61 -18.48 -10.81
N ASP A 337 42.20 -19.48 -11.45
CA ASP A 337 41.92 -20.89 -11.12
C ASP A 337 42.57 -21.30 -9.79
N ALA A 338 42.32 -22.54 -9.36
CA ALA A 338 42.89 -23.10 -8.13
C ALA A 338 44.43 -23.16 -8.13
N TYR A 339 45.07 -22.99 -9.28
CA TYR A 339 46.52 -22.99 -9.47
C TYR A 339 47.08 -21.56 -9.66
N SER A 340 46.28 -20.53 -9.41
CA SER A 340 46.63 -19.12 -9.59
C SER A 340 46.85 -18.68 -11.05
N ASN A 341 46.40 -19.46 -12.04
CA ASN A 341 46.44 -19.03 -13.44
C ASN A 341 45.25 -18.15 -13.77
N ARG A 342 45.49 -17.09 -14.55
CA ARG A 342 44.41 -16.25 -15.09
C ARG A 342 43.82 -16.92 -16.33
N VAL A 343 42.57 -17.36 -16.24
CA VAL A 343 41.81 -17.95 -17.35
C VAL A 343 40.70 -16.98 -17.73
N TYR A 344 40.62 -16.60 -19.00
CA TYR A 344 39.53 -15.76 -19.51
C TYR A 344 38.35 -16.65 -19.88
N GLU A 345 37.20 -16.45 -19.25
CA GLU A 345 35.97 -17.14 -19.61
C GLU A 345 35.10 -16.22 -20.46
N GLN A 346 34.79 -16.67 -21.68
CA GLN A 346 33.98 -15.92 -22.64
C GLN A 346 32.53 -15.94 -22.16
N GLY A 347 31.94 -14.76 -21.94
CA GLY A 347 30.54 -14.64 -21.51
C GLY A 347 29.59 -15.22 -22.56
N LEU A 348 28.45 -15.75 -22.12
CA LEU A 348 27.39 -16.21 -23.02
C LEU A 348 26.76 -14.99 -23.72
N VAL A 349 27.16 -14.74 -24.96
CA VAL A 349 26.71 -13.60 -25.76
C VAL A 349 25.35 -13.91 -26.38
N GLU A 350 24.28 -13.75 -25.61
CA GLU A 350 22.98 -13.40 -26.16
C GLU A 350 22.62 -11.99 -25.72
N GLN A 351 22.68 -11.05 -26.66
CA GLN A 351 22.36 -9.63 -26.44
C GLN A 351 20.94 -9.43 -25.87
N SER A 352 20.03 -10.37 -26.14
CA SER A 352 18.68 -10.44 -25.57
C SER A 352 18.71 -10.61 -24.04
N ALA A 353 19.55 -11.51 -23.52
CA ALA A 353 19.68 -11.74 -22.08
C ALA A 353 20.24 -10.52 -21.34
N ILE A 354 21.15 -9.77 -21.97
CA ILE A 354 21.66 -8.49 -21.44
C ILE A 354 20.52 -7.47 -21.33
N ASN A 355 19.74 -7.33 -22.39
CA ASN A 355 18.67 -6.34 -22.44
C ASN A 355 17.56 -6.68 -21.44
N ASP A 356 17.21 -7.95 -21.27
CA ASP A 356 16.21 -8.41 -20.29
C ASP A 356 16.71 -8.23 -18.85
N ALA A 357 17.99 -8.49 -18.57
CA ALA A 357 18.59 -8.22 -17.27
C ALA A 357 18.59 -6.73 -16.92
N LEU A 358 19.00 -5.87 -17.86
CA LEU A 358 18.99 -4.42 -17.68
C LEU A 358 17.57 -3.87 -17.51
N ARG A 359 16.58 -4.43 -18.22
CA ARG A 359 15.17 -4.07 -18.08
C ARG A 359 14.63 -4.45 -16.70
N THR A 360 14.96 -5.65 -16.23
CA THR A 360 14.60 -6.15 -14.90
C THR A 360 15.25 -5.30 -13.80
N GLN A 361 16.54 -4.99 -13.93
CA GLN A 361 17.27 -4.13 -13.00
C GLN A 361 16.68 -2.71 -12.95
N ARG A 362 16.30 -2.14 -14.10
CA ARG A 362 15.71 -0.81 -14.19
C ARG A 362 14.32 -0.77 -13.54
N ASN A 363 13.50 -1.77 -13.78
CA ASN A 363 12.18 -1.89 -13.16
C ASN A 363 12.30 -2.04 -11.64
N HIS A 364 13.26 -2.85 -11.17
CA HIS A 364 13.57 -2.94 -9.74
C HIS A 364 14.07 -1.60 -9.18
N ALA A 365 15.03 -0.93 -9.81
CA ALA A 365 15.54 0.35 -9.33
C ALA A 365 14.43 1.41 -9.17
N ILE A 366 13.49 1.48 -10.12
CA ILE A 366 12.33 2.39 -10.05
C ILE A 366 11.42 2.04 -8.86
N VAL A 367 11.10 0.76 -8.66
CA VAL A 367 10.29 0.29 -7.53
C VAL A 367 11.02 0.54 -6.19
N ASN A 368 12.34 0.38 -6.17
CA ASN A 368 13.19 0.57 -4.99
C ASN A 368 13.25 2.04 -4.58
N GLU A 369 13.40 2.94 -5.55
CA GLU A 369 13.44 4.39 -5.31
C GLU A 369 12.08 4.88 -4.82
N ALA A 370 10.98 4.39 -5.42
CA ALA A 370 9.62 4.69 -4.95
C ALA A 370 9.38 4.18 -3.51
N ALA A 371 9.82 2.96 -3.18
CA ALA A 371 9.66 2.39 -1.85
C ALA A 371 10.57 3.05 -0.80
N ALA A 372 11.81 3.39 -1.15
CA ALA A 372 12.74 4.09 -0.26
C ALA A 372 12.27 5.53 0.01
N GLN A 373 11.76 6.22 -1.01
CA GLN A 373 11.17 7.55 -0.86
C GLN A 373 9.92 7.49 0.02
N ALA A 374 9.04 6.49 -0.18
CA ALA A 374 7.87 6.29 0.67
C ALA A 374 8.26 6.04 2.14
N ARG A 375 9.27 5.20 2.41
CA ARG A 375 9.78 4.96 3.77
C ARG A 375 10.42 6.19 4.40
N PHE A 376 11.28 6.90 3.66
CA PHE A 376 11.92 8.12 4.13
C PHE A 376 10.89 9.18 4.53
N ASN A 377 9.78 9.27 3.78
CA ASN A 377 8.68 10.16 4.12
C ASN A 377 7.93 9.72 5.39
N CYS A 378 7.80 8.42 5.67
CA CYS A 378 7.12 7.92 6.87
C CYS A 378 7.99 7.96 8.14
N THR A 379 9.23 7.51 8.10
CA THR A 379 10.06 7.32 9.33
C THR A 379 11.12 8.39 9.53
N GLY A 380 11.40 9.18 8.50
CA GLY A 380 12.45 10.19 8.53
C GLY A 380 13.82 9.57 8.36
N GLY A 381 14.81 10.41 8.12
CA GLY A 381 16.18 9.99 7.94
C GLY A 381 17.12 11.11 7.60
N TRP A 382 18.42 10.80 7.63
CA TRP A 382 19.46 11.70 7.16
C TRP A 382 19.44 11.77 5.63
N THR A 383 19.36 12.98 5.09
CA THR A 383 19.51 13.27 3.66
C THR A 383 20.59 14.31 3.45
N VAL A 384 20.90 14.62 2.19
CA VAL A 384 21.89 15.62 1.80
C VAL A 384 21.15 16.75 1.09
N ASP A 385 21.30 17.99 1.56
CA ASP A 385 20.69 19.16 0.91
C ASP A 385 21.38 19.49 -0.42
N SER A 386 20.86 20.48 -1.14
CA SER A 386 21.42 20.94 -2.42
C SER A 386 22.86 21.46 -2.33
N TYR A 387 23.38 21.68 -1.12
CA TYR A 387 24.73 22.16 -0.84
C TYR A 387 25.67 21.05 -0.36
N GLY A 388 25.22 19.80 -0.31
CA GLY A 388 26.04 18.67 0.14
C GLY A 388 26.05 18.47 1.65
N ASN A 389 25.26 19.23 2.43
CA ASN A 389 25.21 19.09 3.88
C ASN A 389 24.28 17.95 4.29
N ARG A 390 24.74 17.13 5.24
CA ARG A 390 23.86 16.15 5.89
C ARG A 390 22.84 16.86 6.77
N VAL A 391 21.58 16.75 6.43
CA VAL A 391 20.45 17.28 7.19
C VAL A 391 19.51 16.13 7.57
N TYR A 392 19.08 16.08 8.83
CA TYR A 392 18.10 15.11 9.28
C TYR A 392 16.71 15.62 8.92
N LYS A 393 15.95 14.84 8.15
CA LYS A 393 14.55 15.11 7.84
C LYS A 393 13.70 14.21 8.72
N ALA A 394 12.94 14.80 9.64
CA ALA A 394 12.00 14.05 10.45
C ALA A 394 10.94 13.36 9.57
N GLY A 395 10.57 12.14 9.94
CA GLY A 395 9.52 11.38 9.28
C GLY A 395 8.17 11.77 9.81
N TYR A 396 7.15 11.54 9.00
CA TYR A 396 5.78 11.74 9.42
C TYR A 396 5.22 10.45 10.02
N PHE A 397 5.40 10.30 11.34
CA PHE A 397 4.47 9.55 12.17
C PHE A 397 3.40 10.54 12.66
N GLY A 398 2.25 10.51 11.99
CA GLY A 398 1.00 11.14 12.43
C GLY A 398 0.05 10.09 12.97
#